data_AF-A0A0S3PSA7-F1
#
_entry.id   AF-A0A0S3PSA7-F1
#
_cell.length_a   1.000
_cell.length_b   1.000
_cell.length_c   1.000
_cell.angle_alpha   90.00
_cell.angle_beta   90.00
_cell.angle_gamma   90.00
#
_symmetry.space_group_name_H-M   'P 1'
#
loop_
_entity.id
_entity.type
_entity.pdbx_description
1 polymer ?
#
loop_
_entity_poly.entity_id
_entity_poly.type
_entity_poly.pdbx_seq_one_letter_code
_entity_poly.pdbx_strand_id
1 'polypeptide(L)' 'MAQWMDQPTRNQGIVLTEEQKKRRRRRSVAIALLLGAFVVLMYFVTVAKLGPGVLKRPL' A
#
# COMPACT_ATOMS: atom_id res chain seq x y z
N MET A 1 -34.06 -30.06 15.28
CA MET A 1 -33.91 -29.12 14.15
C MET A 1 -33.43 -27.71 14.56
N ALA A 2 -32.63 -27.50 15.63
CA ALA A 2 -32.02 -26.17 15.88
C ALA A 2 -30.87 -26.19 16.92
N GLN A 3 -29.79 -26.93 16.68
CA GLN A 3 -28.60 -26.92 17.56
C GLN A 3 -27.35 -26.33 16.87
N TRP A 4 -27.53 -25.54 15.81
CA TRP A 4 -26.43 -25.01 14.99
C TRP A 4 -26.22 -23.49 15.14
N MET A 5 -26.85 -22.83 16.11
CA MET A 5 -26.86 -21.35 16.20
C MET A 5 -26.07 -20.73 17.36
N ASP A 6 -25.39 -21.51 18.21
CA ASP A 6 -24.56 -20.98 19.30
C ASP A 6 -23.09 -21.40 19.18
N GLN A 7 -22.45 -21.09 18.05
CA GLN A 7 -20.98 -20.94 18.07
C GLN A 7 -20.68 -19.50 18.50
N PRO A 8 -20.36 -19.22 19.79
CA PRO A 8 -19.84 -17.92 20.15
C PRO A 8 -18.61 -17.71 19.26
N THR A 9 -18.68 -16.72 18.37
CA THR A 9 -17.65 -16.42 17.39
C THR A 9 -16.31 -16.34 18.11
N ARG A 10 -15.52 -17.42 18.07
CA ARG A 10 -14.15 -17.54 18.62
C ARG A 10 -13.17 -16.69 17.81
N ASN A 11 -13.59 -15.51 17.39
CA ASN A 11 -12.79 -14.53 16.71
C ASN A 11 -12.31 -13.47 17.71
N GLN A 12 -11.97 -13.89 18.94
CA GLN A 12 -11.05 -13.13 19.78
C GLN A 12 -9.67 -13.28 19.14
N GLY A 13 -9.46 -12.56 18.03
CA GLY A 13 -8.22 -12.58 17.28
C GLY A 13 -7.06 -12.08 18.13
N ILE A 14 -5.84 -12.57 17.84
CA ILE A 14 -4.62 -12.13 18.52
C ILE A 14 -4.47 -10.61 18.33
N VAL A 15 -4.70 -9.86 19.40
CA VAL A 15 -4.47 -8.40 19.42
C VAL A 15 -2.97 -8.18 19.54
N LEU A 16 -2.40 -7.52 18.53
CA LEU A 16 -0.98 -7.20 18.53
C LEU A 16 -0.63 -6.27 19.70
N THR A 17 0.48 -6.55 20.37
CA THR A 17 1.04 -5.64 21.35
C THR A 17 1.49 -4.34 20.66
N GLU A 18 1.60 -3.25 21.42
CA GLU A 18 2.01 -1.95 20.86
C GLU A 18 3.40 -2.01 20.20
N GLU A 19 4.30 -2.84 20.73
CA GLU A 19 5.62 -3.09 20.12
C GLU A 19 5.52 -3.78 18.76
N GLN A 20 4.64 -4.77 18.63
CA GLN A 20 4.42 -5.48 17.36
C GLN A 20 3.80 -4.55 16.31
N LYS A 21 2.82 -3.72 16.71
CA LYS A 21 2.23 -2.70 15.83
C LYS A 21 3.29 -1.70 15.35
N LYS A 22 4.17 -1.22 16.23
CA LYS A 22 5.26 -0.29 15.89
C LYS A 22 6.22 -0.89 14.88
N ARG A 23 6.60 -2.17 15.03
CA ARG A 23 7.46 -2.89 14.05
C ARG A 23 6.77 -3.03 12.70
N ARG A 24 5.48 -3.36 12.68
CA ARG A 24 4.67 -3.43 11.44
C ARG A 24 4.62 -2.08 10.74
N ARG A 25 4.33 -0.99 11.46
CA ARG A 25 4.28 0.37 10.91
C ARG A 25 5.60 0.78 10.28
N ARG A 26 6.74 0.48 10.92
CA ARG A 26 8.07 0.77 10.36
C ARG A 26 8.30 0.10 9.01
N ARG A 27 7.92 -1.18 8.87
CA ARG A 27 8.03 -1.91 7.60
C ARG A 27 7.14 -1.31 6.52
N SER A 28 5.88 -1.02 6.85
CA SER A 28 4.94 -0.38 5.91
C SER A 28 5.44 0.99 5.45
N VAL A 29 6.01 1.79 6.34
CA VAL A 29 6.60 3.09 5.99
C VAL A 29 7.81 2.92 5.07
N ALA A 30 8.70 1.97 5.34
CA ALA A 30 9.85 1.69 4.47
C ALA A 30 9.40 1.30 3.04
N ILE A 31 8.40 0.41 2.93
CA ILE A 31 7.83 0.02 1.63
C ILE A 31 7.20 1.21 0.93
N ALA A 32 6.41 2.03 1.63
CA ALA A 32 5.80 3.22 1.06
C ALA A 32 6.83 4.22 0.53
N LEU A 33 7.93 4.42 1.26
CA LEU A 33 9.02 5.29 0.83
C LEU A 33 9.71 4.75 -0.43
N LEU A 34 10.00 3.45 -0.47
CA LEU A 34 10.62 2.82 -1.65
C LEU A 34 9.71 2.90 -2.88
N LEU A 35 8.44 2.56 -2.74
CA LEU A 35 7.47 2.63 -3.83
C LEU A 35 7.28 4.08 -4.30
N GLY A 36 7.14 5.03 -3.38
CA GLY A 36 7.02 6.45 -3.71
C GLY A 36 8.24 6.97 -4.47
N ALA A 37 9.44 6.66 -4.00
CA ALA A 37 10.69 7.03 -4.68
C ALA A 37 10.77 6.42 -6.08
N PHE A 38 10.38 5.15 -6.24
CA PHE A 38 10.38 4.47 -7.53
C PHE A 38 9.41 5.13 -8.53
N VAL A 39 8.19 5.45 -8.11
CA VAL A 39 7.18 6.14 -8.95
C VAL A 39 7.69 7.51 -9.37
N VAL A 40 8.26 8.28 -8.43
CA VAL A 40 8.82 9.60 -8.71
C VAL A 40 9.94 9.50 -9.75
N LEU A 41 10.87 8.55 -9.59
CA LEU A 41 11.94 8.30 -10.55
C LEU A 41 11.38 7.97 -11.95
N MET A 42 10.39 7.08 -12.02
CA MET A 42 9.72 6.74 -13.28
C MET A 42 9.09 7.97 -13.92
N TYR A 43 8.40 8.81 -13.15
CA TYR A 43 7.80 10.05 -13.66
C TYR A 43 8.85 11.02 -14.21
N PHE A 44 9.99 11.18 -13.52
CA PHE A 44 11.10 11.99 -14.02
C PHE A 44 11.60 11.48 -15.38
N VAL A 45 11.79 10.17 -15.51
CA VAL A 45 12.18 9.56 -16.79
C VAL A 45 11.12 9.78 -17.86
N THR A 46 9.84 9.65 -17.52
CA THR A 46 8.71 9.92 -18.43
C THR A 46 8.77 11.35 -18.95
N VAL A 47 8.88 12.34 -18.08
CA VAL A 47 8.93 13.76 -18.49
C VAL A 47 10.19 14.05 -19.31
N ALA A 48 11.34 13.53 -18.89
CA ALA A 48 12.60 13.72 -19.60
C ALA A 48 12.60 13.10 -21.00
N LYS A 49 12.00 11.91 -21.16
CA LYS A 49 11.99 11.17 -22.43
C LYS A 49 10.84 11.55 -23.37
N LEU A 50 9.63 11.71 -22.86
CA LEU A 50 8.49 12.09 -23.69
C LEU A 50 8.51 13.59 -24.03
N GLY A 51 9.15 14.40 -23.18
CA GLY A 51 9.30 15.84 -23.38
C GLY A 51 7.97 16.59 -23.51
N PRO A 52 7.98 17.92 -23.66
CA PRO A 52 6.77 18.70 -23.97
C PRO A 52 6.24 18.43 -25.39
N GLY A 53 6.95 17.66 -26.22
CA GLY A 53 6.55 17.30 -27.59
C GLY A 53 5.26 16.50 -27.67
N VAL A 54 4.92 15.70 -26.65
CA VAL A 54 3.61 15.03 -26.59
C VAL A 54 2.43 15.99 -26.47
N LEU A 55 2.64 17.22 -25.97
CA LEU A 55 1.58 18.24 -25.93
C LEU A 55 1.41 18.97 -27.28
N LYS A 56 2.42 18.95 -28.15
CA LYS A 56 2.31 19.46 -29.52
C LYS A 56 1.94 18.33 -30.47
N ARG A 57 0.70 17.84 -30.35
CA ARG A 57 0.15 16.90 -31.32
C ARG A 57 -0.64 17.68 -32.37
N PRO A 58 -0.25 17.65 -33.67
CA PRO A 58 -1.09 18.21 -34.71
C PRO A 58 -2.37 17.37 -34.81
N LEU A 59 -3.52 18.06 -34.85
CA LEU A 59 -4.82 17.50 -35.22
C LEU A 59 -4.89 17.37 -36.75
#